data_AF-Q9Z667-F1
#
_entry.id   AF-Q9Z667-F1
#
_cell.length_a   1.000
_cell.length_b   1.000
_cell.length_c   1.000
_cell.angle_alpha   90.00
_cell.angle_beta   90.00
_cell.angle_gamma   90.00
#
_symmetry.space_group_name_H-M   'P 1'
#
loop_
_entity.id
_entity.type
_entity.pdbx_description
1 polymer ?
#
loop_
_entity_poly.entity_id
_entity_poly.type
_entity_poly.pdbx_seq_one_letter_code
_entity_poly.pdbx_strand_id
1 'polypeptide(L)'
;MGFSVGAGIQRVVKYALGHKLSRFAALLPNGVYGRKASASLLRTVSNNGGSVATLSNYNRTPQEITDAVTKLGQDYDAVLIADSPRIARIAAPLLVKQDGTKPQILGSELWSIDNNLKNVPALYGAWFASVPDGMFHQLSGKYKARYGVTPPRLASLGYDAILLAARISPNWPSNGDFCRKEAVIA
;
A
#
# COMPACT_ATOMS: atom_id res chain seq x y z
N MET A 1 -5.38 -9.54 10.69
CA MET A 1 -5.44 -8.09 10.97
C MET A 1 -5.29 -7.38 9.64
N GLY A 2 -6.34 -6.71 9.18
CA GLY A 2 -6.41 -6.17 7.81
C GLY A 2 -5.33 -5.12 7.55
N PHE A 3 -4.81 -5.12 6.33
CA PHE A 3 -3.84 -4.14 5.82
C PHE A 3 -4.41 -2.72 6.02
N SER A 4 -3.92 -2.01 7.05
CA SER A 4 -4.31 -0.63 7.27
C SER A 4 -3.51 0.27 6.33
N VAL A 5 -4.21 0.98 5.43
CA VAL A 5 -3.67 1.96 4.46
C VAL A 5 -2.58 2.88 5.05
N GLY A 6 -2.73 3.24 6.33
CA GLY A 6 -1.78 4.12 7.01
C GLY A 6 -0.40 3.50 7.23
N ALA A 7 -0.31 2.20 7.52
CA ALA A 7 0.95 1.57 7.90
C ALA A 7 1.94 1.43 6.72
N GLY A 8 1.43 1.21 5.51
CA GLY A 8 2.26 1.19 4.30
C GLY A 8 2.87 2.56 4.03
N ILE A 9 2.02 3.58 3.98
CA ILE A 9 2.40 4.99 3.75
C ILE A 9 3.42 5.46 4.80
N GLN A 10 3.18 5.15 6.07
CA GLN A 10 4.11 5.52 7.14
C GLN A 10 5.52 4.96 6.91
N ARG A 11 5.64 3.70 6.47
CA ARG A 11 6.96 3.07 6.24
C ARG A 11 7.71 3.74 5.10
N VAL A 12 7.06 3.93 3.96
CA VAL A 12 7.72 4.52 2.77
C VAL A 12 8.10 5.99 3.02
N VAL A 13 7.26 6.75 3.74
CA VAL A 13 7.56 8.14 4.11
C VAL A 13 8.71 8.20 5.11
N LYS A 14 8.73 7.34 6.13
CA LYS A 14 9.88 7.26 7.06
C LYS A 14 11.19 6.92 6.36
N TYR A 15 11.12 5.98 5.40
CA TYR A 15 12.28 5.62 4.60
C TYR A 15 12.80 6.83 3.80
N ALA A 16 11.89 7.59 3.19
CA ALA A 16 12.22 8.80 2.44
C ALA A 16 12.86 9.89 3.31
N LEU A 17 12.33 10.13 4.51
CA LEU A 17 12.92 11.03 5.50
C LEU A 17 14.34 10.63 5.89
N GLY A 18 14.61 9.32 6.06
CA GLY A 18 15.94 8.78 6.31
C GLY A 18 16.93 9.00 5.15
N HIS A 19 16.44 9.25 3.94
CA HIS A 19 17.24 9.56 2.74
C HIS A 19 17.32 11.06 2.45
N LYS A 20 17.15 11.91 3.48
CA LYS A 20 17.24 13.38 3.40
C LYS A 20 16.14 14.03 2.55
N LEU A 21 15.06 13.33 2.22
CA LEU A 21 13.89 13.91 1.58
C LEU A 21 12.98 14.48 2.66
N SER A 22 12.79 15.79 2.67
CA SER A 22 12.13 16.47 3.79
C SER A 22 10.85 17.19 3.38
N ARG A 23 10.69 17.51 2.09
CA ARG A 23 9.54 18.20 1.54
C ARG A 23 8.70 17.28 0.66
N PHE A 24 7.46 17.03 1.07
CA PHE A 24 6.58 16.03 0.45
C PHE A 24 5.39 16.66 -0.25
N ALA A 25 5.02 16.12 -1.41
CA ALA A 25 3.74 16.32 -2.06
C ALA A 25 2.95 15.01 -2.09
N ALA A 26 1.63 15.07 -2.31
CA ALA A 26 0.86 13.86 -2.53
C ALA A 26 -0.33 14.00 -3.49
N LEU A 27 -0.47 13.00 -4.35
CA LEU A 27 -1.65 12.73 -5.15
C LEU A 27 -2.53 11.73 -4.39
N LEU A 28 -3.76 12.15 -4.10
CA LEU A 28 -4.70 11.41 -3.26
C LEU A 28 -6.04 11.20 -3.99
N PRO A 29 -6.53 9.96 -4.13
CA PRO A 29 -7.86 9.75 -4.67
C PRO A 29 -8.93 10.24 -3.70
N ASN A 30 -10.02 10.77 -4.24
CA ASN A 30 -11.19 11.10 -3.43
C ASN A 30 -11.76 9.86 -2.72
N GLY A 31 -12.28 10.08 -1.51
CA GLY A 31 -12.91 9.05 -0.69
C GLY A 31 -12.13 8.66 0.57
N VAL A 32 -12.55 7.56 1.20
CA VAL A 32 -12.04 7.13 2.51
C VAL A 32 -10.55 6.78 2.45
N TYR A 33 -10.10 6.16 1.36
CA TYR A 33 -8.70 5.77 1.18
C TYR A 33 -7.78 7.00 1.18
N GLY A 34 -8.05 7.99 0.33
CA GLY A 34 -7.24 9.21 0.26
C GLY A 34 -7.21 9.99 1.57
N ARG A 35 -8.33 10.06 2.31
CA ARG A 35 -8.36 10.70 3.64
C ARG A 35 -7.48 9.97 4.67
N LYS A 36 -7.47 8.64 4.65
CA LYS A 36 -6.58 7.86 5.52
C LYS A 36 -5.12 8.00 5.11
N ALA A 37 -4.87 8.06 3.80
CA ALA A 37 -3.55 8.26 3.25
C ALA A 37 -2.96 9.62 3.61
N SER A 38 -3.73 10.70 3.43
CA SER A 38 -3.33 12.07 3.79
C SER A 38 -3.06 12.20 5.29
N ALA A 39 -3.96 11.67 6.14
CA ALA A 39 -3.78 11.69 7.57
C ALA A 39 -2.50 10.93 8.01
N SER A 40 -2.20 9.80 7.38
CA SER A 40 -0.97 9.04 7.67
C SER A 40 0.28 9.80 7.23
N LEU A 41 0.27 10.38 6.03
CA LEU A 41 1.37 11.18 5.49
C LEU A 41 1.65 12.39 6.40
N LEU A 42 0.64 13.23 6.64
CA LEU A 42 0.77 14.45 7.45
C LEU A 42 1.33 14.14 8.84
N ARG A 43 0.76 13.13 9.52
CA ARG A 43 1.22 12.70 10.83
C ARG A 43 2.67 12.21 10.79
N THR A 44 3.02 11.41 9.79
CA THR A 44 4.37 10.84 9.70
C THR A 44 5.40 11.92 9.40
N VAL A 45 5.12 12.81 8.46
CA VAL A 45 6.03 13.91 8.09
C VAL A 45 6.22 14.87 9.25
N SER A 46 5.13 15.31 9.89
CA SER A 46 5.19 16.22 11.04
C SER A 46 5.95 15.62 12.23
N ASN A 47 5.72 14.34 12.55
CA ASN A 47 6.40 13.68 13.66
C ASN A 47 7.90 13.43 13.44
N ASN A 48 8.41 13.60 12.22
CA ASN A 48 9.79 13.32 11.87
C ASN A 48 10.51 14.55 11.28
N GLY A 49 9.96 15.76 11.50
CA GLY A 49 10.62 17.02 11.16
C GLY A 49 10.62 17.39 9.67
N GLY A 50 9.79 16.74 8.85
CA GLY A 50 9.58 17.14 7.45
C GLY A 50 8.40 18.12 7.28
N SER A 51 8.17 18.54 6.04
CA SER A 51 7.04 19.39 5.65
C SER A 51 6.26 18.80 4.48
N VAL A 52 4.96 19.07 4.45
CA VAL A 52 4.10 18.73 3.30
C VAL A 52 3.82 20.03 2.54
N ALA A 53 4.32 20.11 1.31
CA ALA A 53 4.17 21.27 0.44
C ALA A 53 2.73 21.38 -0.08
N THR A 54 2.27 20.34 -0.78
CA THR A 54 0.95 20.34 -1.42
C THR A 54 0.33 18.96 -1.38
N LEU A 55 -0.97 18.92 -1.07
CA LEU A 55 -1.81 17.74 -1.21
C LEU A 55 -2.84 18.03 -2.31
N SER A 56 -2.92 17.16 -3.31
CA SER A 56 -3.84 17.32 -4.42
C SER A 56 -4.77 16.12 -4.51
N ASN A 57 -6.06 16.41 -4.50
CA ASN A 57 -7.13 15.43 -4.55
C ASN A 57 -7.71 15.34 -5.96
N TYR A 58 -8.05 14.14 -6.40
CA TYR A 58 -8.62 13.90 -7.73
C TYR A 58 -9.68 12.78 -7.70
N ASN A 59 -10.63 12.83 -8.62
CA ASN A 59 -11.36 11.65 -9.06
C ASN A 59 -10.51 10.89 -10.08
N ARG A 60 -10.63 9.57 -10.15
CA ARG A 60 -9.80 8.67 -10.98
C ARG A 60 -10.07 8.79 -12.51
N THR A 61 -10.36 9.98 -12.99
CA THR A 61 -10.50 10.34 -14.40
C THR A 61 -9.14 10.85 -14.92
N PRO A 62 -8.77 10.59 -16.19
CA PRO A 62 -7.48 11.04 -16.73
C PRO A 62 -7.24 12.54 -16.62
N GLN A 63 -8.26 13.35 -16.91
CA GLN A 63 -8.15 14.82 -16.86
C GLN A 63 -7.86 15.32 -15.45
N GLU A 64 -8.62 14.84 -14.45
CA GLU A 64 -8.42 15.31 -13.08
C GLU A 64 -7.10 14.84 -12.48
N ILE A 65 -6.55 13.70 -12.94
CA ILE A 65 -5.20 13.27 -12.54
C ILE A 65 -4.16 14.26 -13.06
N THR A 66 -4.25 14.65 -14.33
CA THR A 66 -3.35 15.65 -14.93
C THR A 66 -3.48 16.99 -14.23
N ASP A 67 -4.71 17.46 -13.98
CA ASP A 67 -4.97 18.72 -13.27
C ASP A 67 -4.41 18.67 -11.84
N ALA A 68 -4.54 17.52 -11.17
CA ALA A 68 -4.01 17.32 -9.83
C ALA A 68 -2.48 17.36 -9.79
N VAL A 69 -1.79 16.79 -10.80
CA VAL A 69 -0.33 16.90 -10.93
C VAL A 69 0.08 18.35 -11.13
N THR A 70 -0.59 19.08 -12.01
CA THR A 70 -0.32 20.51 -12.25
C THR A 70 -0.49 21.34 -10.98
N LYS A 71 -1.54 21.06 -10.19
CA LYS A 71 -1.82 21.72 -8.91
C LYS A 71 -0.76 21.45 -7.83
N LEU A 72 -0.02 20.35 -7.89
CA LEU A 72 1.04 20.08 -6.91
C LEU A 72 2.19 21.09 -6.99
N GLY A 73 2.39 21.71 -8.15
CA GLY A 73 3.57 22.51 -8.43
C GLY A 73 4.82 21.62 -8.54
N GLN A 74 5.98 22.18 -8.20
CA GLN A 74 7.29 21.52 -8.36
C GLN A 74 8.18 21.63 -7.11
N ASP A 75 7.71 22.30 -6.06
CA ASP A 75 8.49 22.64 -4.87
C ASP A 75 8.39 21.56 -3.77
N TYR A 76 8.91 20.37 -4.10
CA TYR A 76 8.98 19.20 -3.21
C TYR A 76 10.10 18.24 -3.63
N ASP A 77 10.61 17.46 -2.68
CA ASP A 77 11.66 16.46 -2.90
C ASP A 77 11.05 15.12 -3.33
N ALA A 78 9.90 14.78 -2.75
CA ALA A 78 9.23 13.50 -2.92
C ALA A 78 7.72 13.68 -3.14
N VAL A 79 7.13 12.80 -3.95
CA VAL A 79 5.70 12.79 -4.24
C VAL A 79 5.09 11.42 -3.96
N LEU A 80 4.11 11.37 -3.06
CA LEU A 80 3.34 10.18 -2.78
C LEU A 80 2.17 10.04 -3.76
N ILE A 81 2.08 8.91 -4.44
CA ILE A 81 0.91 8.52 -5.23
C ILE A 81 0.17 7.44 -4.44
N ALA A 82 -0.83 7.85 -3.67
CA ALA A 82 -1.60 6.97 -2.80
C ALA A 82 -2.73 6.27 -3.58
N ASP A 83 -2.40 5.56 -4.64
CA ASP A 83 -3.39 4.86 -5.47
C ASP A 83 -2.77 3.68 -6.23
N SER A 84 -3.56 3.06 -7.09
CA SER A 84 -3.19 1.93 -7.92
C SER A 84 -2.04 2.23 -8.90
N PRO A 85 -1.32 1.19 -9.35
CA PRO A 85 -0.32 1.27 -10.43
C PRO A 85 -0.79 1.96 -11.70
N ARG A 86 -2.08 1.79 -12.05
CA ARG A 86 -2.67 2.42 -13.23
C ARG A 86 -2.56 3.94 -13.17
N ILE A 87 -2.85 4.53 -12.01
CA ILE A 87 -2.78 5.98 -11.82
C ILE A 87 -1.33 6.45 -11.82
N ALA A 88 -0.43 5.67 -11.19
CA ALA A 88 1.00 5.94 -11.20
C ALA A 88 1.58 6.06 -12.61
N ARG A 89 1.16 5.20 -13.55
CA ARG A 89 1.59 5.25 -14.96
C ARG A 89 1.18 6.51 -15.68
N ILE A 90 0.05 7.11 -15.30
CA ILE A 90 -0.46 8.34 -15.89
C ILE A 90 0.27 9.55 -15.27
N ALA A 91 0.43 9.56 -13.94
CA ALA A 91 1.00 10.69 -13.22
C ALA A 91 2.54 10.77 -13.31
N ALA A 92 3.25 9.64 -13.26
CA ALA A 92 4.72 9.63 -13.20
C ALA A 92 5.43 10.35 -14.36
N PRO A 93 4.99 10.22 -15.63
CA PRO A 93 5.59 10.98 -16.73
C PRO A 93 5.40 12.49 -16.62
N LEU A 94 4.37 12.94 -15.88
CA LEU A 94 4.03 14.35 -15.69
C LEU A 94 4.79 14.98 -14.50
N LEU A 95 5.38 14.15 -13.63
CA LEU A 95 6.13 14.56 -12.45
C LEU A 95 7.59 14.85 -12.81
N VAL A 96 7.79 15.84 -13.69
CA VAL A 96 9.12 16.34 -14.08
C VAL A 96 9.17 17.83 -13.76
N LYS A 97 10.23 18.27 -13.09
CA LYS A 97 10.46 19.67 -12.74
C LYS A 97 10.94 20.47 -13.95
N GLN A 98 10.87 21.80 -13.85
CA GLN A 98 11.28 22.70 -14.94
C GLN A 98 12.78 22.57 -15.29
N ASP A 99 13.61 22.19 -14.32
CA ASP A 99 15.05 21.93 -14.49
C ASP A 99 15.35 20.52 -15.06
N GLY A 100 14.31 19.74 -15.39
CA GLY A 100 14.43 18.37 -15.88
C GLY A 100 14.68 17.32 -14.78
N THR A 101 14.82 17.73 -13.52
CA THR A 101 14.95 16.81 -12.40
C THR A 101 13.62 16.14 -12.08
N LYS A 102 13.69 14.95 -11.47
CA LYS A 102 12.51 14.18 -11.08
C LYS A 102 12.43 14.11 -9.56
N PRO A 103 11.25 14.33 -8.96
CA PRO A 103 11.04 14.07 -7.54
C PRO A 103 11.13 12.57 -7.26
N GLN A 104 11.47 12.21 -6.04
CA GLN A 104 11.39 10.82 -5.61
C GLN A 104 9.92 10.39 -5.56
N ILE A 105 9.54 9.44 -6.41
CA ILE A 105 8.17 8.92 -6.43
C ILE A 105 8.01 7.87 -5.33
N LEU A 106 6.97 8.04 -4.53
CA LEU A 106 6.57 7.14 -3.46
C LEU A 106 5.22 6.50 -3.80
N GLY A 107 5.11 5.19 -3.62
CA GLY A 107 3.91 4.40 -3.91
C GLY A 107 3.30 3.77 -2.66
N SER A 108 2.00 3.48 -2.72
CA SER A 108 1.30 2.71 -1.70
C SER A 108 1.53 1.20 -1.86
N GLU A 109 1.06 0.41 -0.90
CA GLU A 109 1.08 -1.04 -0.94
C GLU A 109 0.32 -1.65 -2.13
N LEU A 110 -0.60 -0.88 -2.73
CA LEU A 110 -1.34 -1.27 -3.93
C LEU A 110 -0.40 -1.54 -5.11
N TRP A 111 0.82 -1.01 -5.07
CA TRP A 111 1.82 -1.21 -6.12
C TRP A 111 2.46 -2.59 -6.08
N SER A 112 2.39 -3.29 -4.95
CA SER A 112 2.96 -4.63 -4.82
C SER A 112 2.21 -5.71 -5.61
N ILE A 113 1.04 -5.39 -6.17
CA ILE A 113 0.14 -6.35 -6.82
C ILE A 113 0.41 -6.47 -8.33
N ASP A 114 1.01 -5.46 -8.97
CA ASP A 114 1.15 -5.39 -10.42
C ASP A 114 2.61 -5.55 -10.87
N ASN A 115 2.87 -6.60 -11.64
CA ASN A 115 4.20 -6.88 -12.20
C ASN A 115 4.60 -5.91 -13.34
N ASN A 116 3.65 -5.16 -13.91
CA ASN A 116 3.89 -4.29 -15.06
C ASN A 116 4.48 -2.91 -14.70
N LEU A 117 4.56 -2.57 -13.42
CA LEU A 117 5.21 -1.32 -12.97
C LEU A 117 6.66 -1.21 -13.45
N LYS A 118 7.34 -2.36 -13.62
CA LYS A 118 8.72 -2.44 -14.13
C LYS A 118 8.87 -1.99 -15.58
N ASN A 119 7.78 -1.92 -16.34
CA ASN A 119 7.80 -1.51 -17.75
C ASN A 119 7.53 -0.02 -17.94
N VAL A 120 7.60 0.77 -16.85
CA VAL A 120 7.25 2.19 -16.84
C VAL A 120 8.52 2.97 -16.50
N PRO A 121 9.26 3.49 -17.49
CA PRO A 121 10.54 4.17 -17.26
C PRO A 121 10.44 5.36 -16.29
N ALA A 122 9.30 6.03 -16.26
CA ALA A 122 9.04 7.14 -15.36
C ALA A 122 8.98 6.74 -13.86
N LEU A 123 8.81 5.45 -13.56
CA LEU A 123 8.74 4.92 -12.19
C LEU A 123 10.05 4.23 -11.76
N TYR A 124 11.11 4.30 -12.57
CA TYR A 124 12.40 3.75 -12.20
C TYR A 124 12.95 4.47 -10.96
N GLY A 125 13.35 3.68 -9.96
CA GLY A 125 13.80 4.20 -8.66
C GLY A 125 12.67 4.57 -7.69
N ALA A 126 11.39 4.41 -8.07
CA ALA A 126 10.28 4.69 -7.15
C ALA A 126 10.30 3.74 -5.94
N TRP A 127 9.95 4.25 -4.76
CA TRP A 127 9.88 3.47 -3.52
C TRP A 127 8.42 3.23 -3.18
N PHE A 128 8.03 2.00 -2.85
CA PHE A 128 6.65 1.71 -2.47
C PHE A 128 6.60 0.78 -1.28
N ALA A 129 5.49 0.86 -0.54
CA ALA A 129 5.28 0.07 0.66
C ALA A 129 4.99 -1.40 0.34
N SER A 130 6.02 -2.18 -0.02
CA SER A 130 5.90 -3.64 -0.07
C SER A 130 5.67 -4.20 1.36
N VAL A 131 5.14 -5.43 1.45
CA VAL A 131 4.95 -6.14 2.73
C VAL A 131 6.28 -6.13 3.48
N PRO A 132 6.31 -5.75 4.77
CA PRO A 132 7.54 -5.75 5.52
C PRO A 132 8.04 -7.19 5.62
N ASP A 133 9.26 -7.39 5.11
CA ASP A 133 9.98 -8.64 5.10
C ASP A 133 10.03 -9.32 6.48
N GLY A 134 9.89 -8.61 7.60
CA GLY A 134 9.99 -9.17 8.96
C GLY A 134 8.93 -10.23 9.32
N MET A 135 7.65 -10.00 9.00
CA MET A 135 6.58 -10.98 9.29
C MET A 135 6.61 -12.15 8.32
N PHE A 136 6.94 -11.91 7.04
CA PHE A 136 7.11 -12.96 6.05
C PHE A 136 8.36 -13.81 6.33
N HIS A 137 9.47 -13.24 6.80
CA HIS A 137 10.67 -13.99 7.20
C HIS A 137 10.47 -14.78 8.49
N GLN A 138 9.76 -14.25 9.49
CA GLN A 138 9.40 -15.05 10.67
C GLN A 138 8.42 -16.16 10.33
N LEU A 139 7.43 -15.90 9.46
CA LEU A 139 6.49 -16.91 9.00
C LEU A 139 7.15 -17.95 8.11
N SER A 140 7.97 -17.55 7.13
CA SER A 140 8.71 -18.45 6.24
C SER A 140 9.76 -19.25 7.00
N GLY A 141 10.42 -18.65 8.01
CA GLY A 141 11.29 -19.35 8.95
C GLY A 141 10.55 -20.43 9.73
N LYS A 142 9.39 -20.10 10.32
CA LYS A 142 8.55 -21.08 11.05
C LYS A 142 7.92 -22.14 10.14
N TYR A 143 7.53 -21.76 8.92
CA TYR A 143 6.92 -22.66 7.94
C TYR A 143 7.95 -23.62 7.34
N LYS A 144 9.15 -23.12 7.00
CA LYS A 144 10.29 -23.94 6.56
C LYS A 144 10.77 -24.87 7.68
N ALA A 145 10.80 -24.39 8.93
CA ALA A 145 11.16 -25.22 10.09
C ALA A 145 10.16 -26.36 10.35
N ARG A 146 8.89 -26.20 9.96
CA ARG A 146 7.82 -27.20 10.21
C ARG A 146 7.51 -28.08 9.00
N TYR A 147 7.61 -27.54 7.77
CA TYR A 147 7.15 -28.20 6.54
C TYR A 147 8.23 -28.29 5.45
N GLY A 148 9.45 -27.78 5.69
CA GLY A 148 10.59 -27.91 4.78
C GLY A 148 10.51 -27.12 3.48
N VAL A 149 9.38 -26.46 3.19
CA VAL A 149 9.10 -25.78 1.92
C VAL A 149 8.88 -24.28 2.13
N THR A 150 9.37 -23.45 1.20
CA THR A 150 9.10 -22.01 1.19
C THR A 150 7.65 -21.79 0.72
N PRO A 151 6.77 -21.17 1.52
CA PRO A 151 5.37 -21.03 1.14
C PRO A 151 5.23 -20.17 -0.13
N PRO A 152 4.43 -20.59 -1.13
CA PRO A 152 4.17 -19.78 -2.32
C PRO A 152 3.43 -18.49 -1.92
N ARG A 153 3.73 -17.38 -2.60
CA ARG A 153 3.16 -16.04 -2.31
C ARG A 153 1.63 -15.96 -2.36
N LEU A 154 0.93 -16.98 -2.86
CA LEU A 154 -0.53 -17.11 -2.85
C LEU A 154 -1.13 -17.77 -1.58
N ALA A 155 -0.32 -18.33 -0.67
CA ALA A 155 -0.83 -18.96 0.56
C ALA A 155 -1.32 -17.96 1.63
N SER A 156 -1.03 -16.67 1.46
CA SER A 156 -1.47 -15.61 2.37
C SER A 156 -2.98 -15.38 2.39
N LEU A 157 -3.71 -15.78 1.34
CA LEU A 157 -5.18 -15.69 1.30
C LEU A 157 -5.87 -16.87 1.99
N GLY A 158 -5.27 -18.06 2.01
CA GLY A 158 -5.84 -19.22 2.70
C GLY A 158 -5.71 -19.14 4.23
N TYR A 159 -4.66 -18.49 4.73
CA TYR A 159 -4.40 -18.40 6.16
C TYR A 159 -5.38 -17.48 6.91
N ASP A 160 -5.83 -16.38 6.29
CA ASP A 160 -6.88 -15.51 6.88
C ASP A 160 -8.24 -16.22 6.92
N ALA A 161 -8.56 -17.10 5.96
CA ALA A 161 -9.77 -17.92 5.99
C ALA A 161 -9.73 -18.98 7.13
N ILE A 162 -8.58 -19.61 7.34
CA ILE A 162 -8.37 -20.59 8.43
C ILE A 162 -8.35 -19.92 9.80
N LEU A 163 -7.74 -18.72 9.92
CA LEU A 163 -7.75 -17.97 11.17
C LEU A 163 -9.13 -17.39 11.52
N LEU A 164 -9.97 -17.05 10.53
CA LEU A 164 -11.35 -16.68 10.79
C LEU A 164 -12.17 -17.90 11.27
N ALA A 165 -12.00 -19.06 10.63
CA ALA A 165 -12.65 -20.31 11.05
C ALA A 165 -12.21 -20.74 12.46
N ALA A 166 -10.92 -20.63 12.78
CA ALA A 166 -10.38 -20.97 14.10
C ALA A 166 -10.84 -19.98 15.20
N ARG A 167 -11.10 -18.72 14.86
CA ARG A 167 -11.50 -17.68 15.83
C ARG A 167 -13.01 -17.63 16.11
N ILE A 168 -13.82 -18.30 15.30
CA ILE A 168 -15.26 -18.50 15.55
C ILE A 168 -15.49 -19.68 16.54
N SER A 169 -14.46 -20.47 16.85
CA SER A 169 -14.60 -21.71 17.63
C SER A 169 -14.34 -21.68 19.16
N PRO A 170 -14.36 -20.56 19.93
CA PRO A 170 -14.27 -20.70 21.39
C PRO A 170 -15.59 -21.04 22.09
N ASN A 171 -16.76 -20.80 21.48
CA ASN A 171 -18.06 -20.92 22.18
C ASN A 171 -19.04 -21.91 21.54
N TRP A 172 -18.55 -23.00 20.93
CA TRP A 172 -19.43 -24.11 20.59
C TRP A 172 -19.52 -25.05 21.80
N PRO A 173 -20.72 -25.29 22.40
CA PRO A 173 -20.87 -26.24 23.49
C PRO A 173 -20.40 -27.63 23.02
N SER A 174 -19.41 -28.18 23.71
CA SER A 174 -18.83 -29.50 23.44
C SER A 174 -19.68 -30.67 23.95
N ASN A 175 -21.00 -30.52 24.05
CA ASN A 175 -21.89 -31.61 24.43
C ASN A 175 -23.27 -31.47 23.76
N GLY A 176 -23.44 -32.17 22.64
CA GLY A 176 -24.69 -32.28 21.89
C GLY A 176 -24.43 -32.94 20.54
N ASP A 177 -25.10 -34.06 20.28
CA ASP A 177 -24.90 -34.96 19.15
C ASP A 177 -24.83 -34.28 17.77
N PHE A 178 -24.05 -34.90 16.88
CA PHE A 178 -23.90 -34.54 15.48
C PHE A 178 -25.27 -34.40 14.79
N CYS A 179 -25.64 -33.18 14.39
CA CYS A 179 -26.76 -32.97 13.45
C CYS A 179 -26.30 -33.34 12.03
N ARG A 180 -26.53 -34.60 11.64
CA ARG A 180 -26.46 -35.04 10.25
C ARG A 180 -27.63 -34.40 9.48
N LYS A 181 -27.33 -33.59 8.46
CA LYS A 181 -28.30 -33.21 7.43
C LYS A 181 -27.78 -33.69 6.08
N GLU A 182 -28.38 -34.78 5.62
CA GLU A 182 -28.30 -35.25 4.24
C GLU A 182 -29.06 -34.26 3.34
N ALA A 183 -28.44 -33.89 2.23
CA ALA A 183 -29.13 -33.19 1.15
C ALA A 183 -29.80 -34.25 0.27
N VAL A 184 -31.12 -34.39 0.40
CA VAL A 184 -31.95 -35.05 -0.62
C VAL A 184 -32.61 -33.95 -1.45
N ILE A 185 -32.42 -34.09 -2.75
CA ILE A 185 -33.01 -33.28 -3.81
C ILE A 185 -34.50 -33.60 -3.91
N ALA A 186 -35.35 -32.57 -3.90
CA ALA A 186 -36.66 -32.56 -4.56
C ALA A 186 -36.96 -31.12 -4.99
#